data_AF-A0A5N9GQL2-F1
#
_entry.id   AF-A0A5N9GQL2-F1
#
_cell.length_a   1.000
_cell.length_b   1.000
_cell.length_c   1.000
_cell.angle_alpha   90.00
_cell.angle_beta   90.00
_cell.angle_gamma   90.00
#
_symmetry.space_group_name_H-M   'P 1'
#
loop_
_entity.id
_entity.type
_entity.pdbx_description
1 polymer ?
#
loop_
_entity_poly.entity_id
_entity_poly.type
_entity_poly.pdbx_seq_one_letter_code
_entity_poly.pdbx_strand_id
1 'polypeptide(L)'
;MSNVDDVNIIGTGRVKFGLEYRDLLSDQGVCINVFGEVDGEDVELLRFDCFDHEPHYHYGPEKHNERLMLDPTTEGDSMDWVLNKFSNRLPEMIERAGYQELSEYAQSTDMSDVIRELSTTAKQLSVSGRKTVLHDRGDVIVDAGPIRFGIEYRHLSNDEGVAIHVLGDVNGEEIELLTFDCFKRAPHYHYGPRAKNQRMYLDHTASPDSLKWALDLLNGGKLGPMLEKAGYVDHANRLNPTILLQSMETVSETALKMDKEASQS
;
A
#
# COMPACT_ATOMS: atom_id res chain seq x y z
N MET A 1 4.74 12.79 16.90
CA MET A 1 3.62 13.27 17.73
C MET A 1 2.39 13.06 16.88
N SER A 2 1.60 12.03 17.17
CA SER A 2 0.29 11.85 16.54
C SER A 2 -0.63 12.96 17.05
N ASN A 3 -1.19 13.76 16.14
CA ASN A 3 -2.28 14.67 16.48
C ASN A 3 -3.51 13.80 16.80
N VAL A 4 -4.08 14.01 17.98
CA VAL A 4 -5.29 13.31 18.45
C VAL A 4 -6.56 13.80 17.69
N ASP A 5 -6.42 14.77 16.79
CA ASP A 5 -7.53 15.50 16.16
C ASP A 5 -8.11 14.86 14.87
N ASP A 6 -7.57 13.75 14.35
CA ASP A 6 -8.04 13.10 13.10
C ASP A 6 -8.59 11.67 13.28
N VAL A 7 -8.81 11.21 14.52
CA VAL A 7 -9.34 9.85 14.77
C VAL A 7 -10.85 9.85 14.53
N ASN A 8 -11.29 9.12 13.50
CA ASN A 8 -12.71 8.91 13.23
C ASN A 8 -13.26 7.83 14.17
N ILE A 9 -14.17 8.19 15.07
CA ILE A 9 -14.75 7.27 16.06
C ILE A 9 -16.07 6.68 15.52
N ILE A 10 -16.17 5.35 15.55
CA ILE A 10 -17.36 4.58 15.14
C ILE A 10 -17.91 3.81 16.34
N GLY A 11 -19.21 4.00 16.59
CA GLY A 11 -19.93 3.41 17.72
C GLY A 11 -20.10 4.36 18.90
N THR A 12 -21.15 4.14 19.69
CA THR A 12 -21.53 4.97 20.86
C THR A 12 -21.69 4.14 22.14
N GLY A 13 -21.39 2.84 22.08
CA GLY A 13 -21.45 1.92 23.22
C GLY A 13 -20.17 1.95 24.07
N ARG A 14 -20.12 1.05 25.06
CA ARG A 14 -18.95 0.89 25.95
C ARG A 14 -17.71 0.34 25.24
N VAL A 15 -17.87 -0.18 24.02
CA VAL A 15 -16.79 -0.55 23.11
C VAL A 15 -17.02 0.20 21.80
N LYS A 16 -16.00 0.91 21.34
CA LYS A 16 -16.02 1.73 20.13
C LYS A 16 -14.71 1.63 19.37
N PHE A 17 -14.71 2.06 18.12
CA PHE A 17 -13.56 1.91 17.23
C PHE A 17 -13.04 3.27 16.82
N GLY A 18 -11.72 3.48 16.92
CA GLY A 18 -11.05 4.60 16.29
C GLY A 18 -10.40 4.18 14.99
N LEU A 19 -10.46 5.04 13.98
CA LEU A 19 -9.71 4.86 12.74
C LEU A 19 -8.88 6.08 12.46
N GLU A 20 -7.64 5.83 12.06
CA GLU A 20 -6.76 6.86 11.55
C GLU A 20 -5.90 6.29 10.43
N TYR A 21 -5.60 7.12 9.43
CA TYR A 21 -4.59 6.77 8.45
C TYR A 21 -3.24 7.28 8.94
N ARG A 22 -2.27 6.37 9.08
CA ARG A 22 -0.91 6.72 9.52
C ARG A 22 0.03 6.72 8.33
N ASP A 23 0.69 7.85 8.14
CA ASP A 23 1.79 8.02 7.19
C ASP A 23 3.13 8.02 7.94
N LEU A 24 3.72 6.81 8.06
CA LEU A 24 5.09 6.47 8.52
C LEU A 24 6.22 7.36 8.01
N LEU A 25 7.46 7.14 8.48
CA LEU A 25 8.62 7.41 7.62
C LEU A 25 8.85 6.27 6.63
N SER A 26 8.68 5.02 7.07
CA SER A 26 9.00 3.80 6.31
C SER A 26 7.80 2.92 5.96
N ASP A 27 6.59 3.26 6.43
CA ASP A 27 5.40 2.43 6.25
C ASP A 27 4.13 3.28 6.19
N GLN A 28 2.99 2.75 5.77
CA GLN A 28 1.73 3.49 5.84
C GLN A 28 0.56 2.53 5.91
N GLY A 29 -0.56 3.00 6.43
CA GLY A 29 -1.79 2.22 6.42
C GLY A 29 -2.80 2.71 7.43
N VAL A 30 -3.89 1.98 7.51
CA VAL A 30 -4.96 2.28 8.46
C VAL A 30 -4.60 1.66 9.80
N CYS A 31 -4.65 2.47 10.85
CA CYS A 31 -4.65 2.01 12.23
C CYS A 31 -6.10 1.96 12.72
N ILE A 32 -6.46 0.84 13.35
CA ILE A 32 -7.77 0.65 13.99
C ILE A 32 -7.54 0.41 15.48
N ASN A 33 -8.09 1.30 16.30
CA ASN A 33 -8.09 1.19 17.75
C ASN A 33 -9.43 0.62 18.20
N VAL A 34 -9.42 -0.25 19.20
CA VAL A 34 -10.63 -0.64 19.94
C VAL A 34 -10.53 0.02 21.29
N PHE A 35 -11.44 0.95 21.57
CA PHE A 35 -11.55 1.63 22.85
C PHE A 35 -12.66 1.02 23.68
N GLY A 36 -12.52 1.08 25.00
CA GLY A 36 -13.64 0.85 25.90
C GLY A 36 -13.58 1.69 27.16
N GLU A 37 -14.75 1.84 27.78
CA GLU A 37 -14.91 2.67 28.98
C GLU A 37 -14.55 1.88 30.24
N VAL A 38 -13.51 2.33 30.95
CA VAL A 38 -13.05 1.81 32.24
C VAL A 38 -13.02 2.96 33.24
N ASP A 39 -13.78 2.84 34.32
CA ASP A 39 -13.89 3.88 35.36
C ASP A 39 -14.25 5.29 34.83
N GLY A 40 -15.01 5.36 33.73
CA GLY A 40 -15.46 6.60 33.10
C GLY A 40 -14.47 7.23 32.13
N GLU A 41 -13.32 6.57 31.88
CA GLU A 41 -12.31 7.01 30.92
C GLU A 41 -12.24 6.04 29.74
N ASP A 42 -11.92 6.56 28.55
CA ASP A 42 -11.66 5.73 27.38
C ASP A 42 -10.25 5.14 27.46
N VAL A 43 -10.16 3.81 27.36
CA VAL A 43 -8.91 3.06 27.37
C VAL A 43 -8.75 2.30 26.07
N GLU A 44 -7.55 2.35 25.47
CA GLU A 44 -7.21 1.54 24.31
C GLU A 44 -7.06 0.06 24.70
N LEU A 45 -8.04 -0.76 24.27
CA LEU A 45 -8.10 -2.20 24.56
C LEU A 45 -7.22 -2.99 23.59
N LEU A 46 -7.32 -2.66 22.30
CA LEU A 46 -6.62 -3.32 21.20
C LEU A 46 -6.18 -2.26 20.18
N ARG A 47 -5.07 -2.52 19.48
CA ARG A 47 -4.67 -1.74 18.29
C ARG A 47 -4.28 -2.66 17.15
N PHE A 48 -4.71 -2.32 15.94
CA PHE A 48 -4.36 -3.02 14.72
C PHE A 48 -3.74 -2.01 13.76
N ASP A 49 -2.47 -2.16 13.48
CA ASP A 49 -1.72 -1.35 12.54
C ASP A 49 -1.66 -2.14 11.22
N CYS A 50 -2.65 -1.91 10.33
CA CYS A 50 -2.78 -2.57 9.01
C CYS A 50 -1.86 -1.87 7.99
N PHE A 51 -0.57 -1.98 8.22
CA PHE A 51 0.46 -1.32 7.43
C PHE A 51 0.92 -2.13 6.21
N ASP A 52 1.46 -1.43 5.22
CA ASP A 52 1.90 -2.00 3.94
C ASP A 52 3.10 -2.95 4.10
N HIS A 53 4.02 -2.68 5.05
CA HIS A 53 5.25 -3.47 5.23
C HIS A 53 5.31 -4.27 6.52
N GLU A 54 4.92 -3.67 7.64
CA GLU A 54 4.96 -4.30 8.96
C GLU A 54 3.56 -4.36 9.61
N PRO A 55 2.58 -5.07 9.03
CA PRO A 55 1.28 -5.20 9.66
C PRO A 55 1.40 -5.95 11.00
N HIS A 56 0.78 -5.40 12.04
CA HIS A 56 0.87 -5.95 13.38
C HIS A 56 -0.29 -5.49 14.26
N TYR A 57 -0.42 -6.09 15.45
CA TYR A 57 -1.46 -5.73 16.39
C TYR A 57 -0.97 -5.83 17.83
N HIS A 58 -1.70 -5.17 18.74
CA HIS A 58 -1.36 -5.04 20.15
C HIS A 58 -2.53 -5.46 21.04
N TYR A 59 -2.25 -6.30 22.03
CA TYR A 59 -3.18 -6.55 23.15
C TYR A 59 -2.88 -5.61 24.32
N GLY A 60 -3.93 -4.92 24.79
CA GLY A 60 -3.87 -3.96 25.89
C GLY A 60 -2.74 -2.94 25.74
N PRO A 61 -2.74 -2.05 24.73
CA PRO A 61 -1.72 -1.01 24.55
C PRO A 61 -1.46 -0.17 25.80
N GLU A 62 -2.51 0.13 26.57
CA GLU A 62 -2.42 0.85 27.85
C GLU A 62 -2.23 -0.05 29.07
N LYS A 63 -2.03 -1.36 28.85
CA LYS A 63 -1.80 -2.37 29.89
C LYS A 63 -0.43 -3.03 29.72
N HIS A 64 -0.36 -4.16 29.03
CA HIS A 64 0.87 -4.94 28.85
C HIS A 64 1.50 -4.75 27.46
N ASN A 65 0.76 -4.16 26.52
CA ASN A 65 1.19 -3.80 25.17
C ASN A 65 1.90 -4.96 24.45
N GLU A 66 1.27 -6.15 24.44
CA GLU A 66 1.80 -7.31 23.72
C GLU A 66 1.63 -7.08 22.21
N ARG A 67 2.74 -6.78 21.52
CA ARG A 67 2.81 -6.64 20.07
C ARG A 67 3.01 -8.00 19.41
N LEU A 68 2.16 -8.31 18.43
CA LEU A 68 2.28 -9.50 17.58
C LEU A 68 2.33 -9.07 16.12
N MET A 69 3.30 -9.60 15.38
CA MET A 69 3.39 -9.40 13.93
C MET A 69 2.30 -10.22 13.24
N LEU A 70 1.67 -9.63 12.22
CA LEU A 70 0.83 -10.35 11.30
C LEU A 70 1.68 -10.75 10.09
N ASP A 71 1.61 -12.01 9.67
CA ASP A 71 2.28 -12.49 8.47
C ASP A 71 1.27 -12.54 7.31
N PRO A 72 1.29 -11.57 6.37
CA PRO A 72 0.34 -11.56 5.27
C PRO A 72 0.49 -12.76 4.34
N THR A 73 1.65 -13.43 4.35
CA THR A 73 1.89 -14.62 3.53
C THR A 73 0.95 -15.77 3.92
N THR A 74 0.68 -15.90 5.22
CA THR A 74 -0.13 -16.99 5.77
C THR A 74 -1.56 -16.55 6.08
N GLU A 75 -1.75 -15.27 6.40
CA GLU A 75 -3.03 -14.73 6.88
C GLU A 75 -3.79 -13.90 5.82
N GLY A 76 -3.15 -13.54 4.71
CA GLY A 76 -3.71 -12.71 3.64
C GLY A 76 -3.64 -11.21 3.94
N ASP A 77 -4.51 -10.43 3.30
CA ASP A 77 -4.59 -8.98 3.50
C ASP A 77 -4.91 -8.64 4.97
N SER A 78 -4.10 -7.76 5.56
CA SER A 78 -4.20 -7.43 6.98
C SER A 78 -5.52 -6.76 7.35
N MET A 79 -6.09 -5.93 6.47
CA MET A 79 -7.36 -5.25 6.74
C MET A 79 -8.49 -6.26 6.77
N ASP A 80 -8.58 -7.13 5.76
CA ASP A 80 -9.62 -8.17 5.71
C ASP A 80 -9.47 -9.16 6.88
N TRP A 81 -8.23 -9.49 7.29
CA TRP A 81 -7.98 -10.31 8.47
C TRP A 81 -8.54 -9.67 9.75
N VAL A 82 -8.25 -8.37 9.98
CA VAL A 82 -8.72 -7.64 11.17
C VAL A 82 -10.24 -7.55 11.20
N LEU A 83 -10.88 -7.20 10.09
CA LEU A 83 -12.33 -7.13 9.99
C LEU A 83 -12.99 -8.50 10.23
N ASN A 84 -12.35 -9.58 9.77
CA ASN A 84 -12.77 -10.94 10.08
C ASN A 84 -12.66 -11.24 11.59
N LYS A 85 -11.58 -10.82 12.26
CA LYS A 85 -11.45 -11.01 13.73
C LYS A 85 -12.48 -10.20 14.49
N PHE A 86 -12.80 -8.98 14.09
CA PHE A 86 -13.86 -8.21 14.73
C PHE A 86 -15.21 -8.89 14.64
N SER A 87 -15.52 -9.48 13.48
CA SER A 87 -16.80 -10.15 13.26
C SER A 87 -16.95 -11.44 14.05
N ASN A 88 -15.84 -12.11 14.39
CA ASN A 88 -15.89 -13.49 14.86
C ASN A 88 -15.25 -13.71 16.24
N ARG A 89 -14.32 -12.86 16.67
CA ARG A 89 -13.41 -13.11 17.82
C ARG A 89 -13.16 -11.89 18.70
N LEU A 90 -13.89 -10.78 18.49
CA LEU A 90 -13.64 -9.53 19.23
C LEU A 90 -13.72 -9.71 20.75
N PRO A 91 -14.74 -10.38 21.33
CA PRO A 91 -14.82 -10.56 22.78
C PRO A 91 -13.59 -11.28 23.35
N GLU A 92 -13.17 -12.40 22.75
CA GLU A 92 -12.03 -13.17 23.24
C GLU A 92 -10.71 -12.40 23.10
N MET A 93 -10.61 -11.52 22.11
CA MET A 93 -9.45 -10.63 22.00
C MET A 93 -9.43 -9.56 23.10
N ILE A 94 -10.59 -8.98 23.44
CA ILE A 94 -10.73 -8.03 24.56
C ILE A 94 -10.44 -8.72 25.90
N GLU A 95 -10.91 -9.95 26.08
CA GLU A 95 -10.60 -10.78 27.26
C GLU A 95 -9.09 -11.01 27.38
N ARG A 96 -8.41 -11.38 26.28
CA ARG A 96 -6.95 -11.54 26.27
C ARG A 96 -6.21 -10.24 26.57
N ALA A 97 -6.72 -9.09 26.12
CA ALA A 97 -6.20 -7.78 26.52
C ALA A 97 -6.38 -7.51 28.03
N GLY A 98 -7.19 -8.31 28.71
CA GLY A 98 -7.36 -8.33 30.16
C GLY A 98 -8.54 -7.49 30.64
N TYR A 99 -9.58 -7.34 29.81
CA TYR A 99 -10.79 -6.56 30.08
C TYR A 99 -12.04 -7.45 30.07
N GLN A 100 -12.19 -8.29 31.11
CA GLN A 100 -13.26 -9.29 31.21
C GLN A 100 -14.67 -8.69 31.06
N GLU A 101 -14.97 -7.60 31.78
CA GLU A 101 -16.29 -6.99 31.75
C GLU A 101 -16.65 -6.40 30.37
N LEU A 102 -15.67 -5.87 29.64
CA LEU A 102 -15.87 -5.34 28.29
C LEU A 102 -15.99 -6.45 27.25
N SER A 103 -15.34 -7.61 27.48
CA SER A 103 -15.56 -8.82 26.68
C SER A 103 -16.99 -9.32 26.83
N GLU A 104 -17.50 -9.43 28.06
CA GLU A 104 -18.88 -9.87 28.33
C GLU A 104 -19.92 -8.89 27.74
N TYR A 105 -19.63 -7.59 27.80
CA TYR A 105 -20.43 -6.58 27.13
C TYR A 105 -20.43 -6.77 25.60
N ALA A 106 -19.26 -6.94 24.97
CA ALA A 106 -19.15 -7.15 23.53
C ALA A 106 -19.84 -8.45 23.08
N GLN A 107 -19.82 -9.49 23.92
CA GLN A 107 -20.49 -10.77 23.64
C GLN A 107 -22.02 -10.68 23.74
N SER A 108 -22.53 -9.83 24.62
CA SER A 108 -23.97 -9.67 24.87
C SER A 108 -24.63 -8.55 24.05
N THR A 109 -23.83 -7.78 23.31
CA THR A 109 -24.29 -6.65 22.48
C THR A 109 -24.22 -7.01 21.00
N ASP A 110 -25.27 -6.71 20.23
CA ASP A 110 -25.19 -6.81 18.77
C ASP A 110 -24.33 -5.67 18.21
N MET A 111 -23.10 -5.99 17.81
CA MET A 111 -22.15 -5.04 17.23
C MET A 111 -22.13 -5.08 15.69
N SER A 112 -23.02 -5.85 15.04
CA SER A 112 -22.94 -6.13 13.60
C SER A 112 -23.02 -4.86 12.74
N ASP A 113 -23.91 -3.93 13.06
CA ASP A 113 -24.05 -2.67 12.33
C ASP A 113 -22.82 -1.77 12.48
N VAL A 114 -22.26 -1.69 13.69
CA VAL A 114 -21.05 -0.92 14.00
C VAL A 114 -19.85 -1.51 13.26
N ILE A 115 -19.70 -2.85 13.25
CA ILE A 115 -18.63 -3.54 12.53
C ILE A 115 -18.77 -3.38 11.02
N ARG A 116 -20.01 -3.37 10.49
CA ARG A 116 -20.27 -3.11 9.06
C ARG A 116 -19.88 -1.70 8.68
N GLU A 117 -20.26 -0.70 9.49
CA GLU A 117 -19.86 0.69 9.28
C GLU A 117 -18.34 0.86 9.37
N LEU A 118 -17.72 0.26 10.38
CA LEU A 118 -16.26 0.18 10.52
C LEU A 118 -15.59 -0.39 9.27
N SER A 119 -16.08 -1.51 8.76
CA SER A 119 -15.56 -2.13 7.54
C SER A 119 -15.64 -1.19 6.34
N THR A 120 -16.78 -0.51 6.15
CA THR A 120 -16.92 0.44 5.04
C THR A 120 -15.96 1.61 5.19
N THR A 121 -15.90 2.22 6.36
CA THR A 121 -15.05 3.40 6.62
C THR A 121 -13.57 3.06 6.56
N ALA A 122 -13.13 1.91 7.10
CA ALA A 122 -11.74 1.46 7.04
C ALA A 122 -11.28 1.23 5.59
N LYS A 123 -12.14 0.62 4.76
CA LYS A 123 -11.86 0.40 3.33
C LYS A 123 -11.84 1.71 2.54
N GLN A 124 -12.69 2.67 2.87
CA GLN A 124 -12.63 4.00 2.26
C GLN A 124 -11.36 4.75 2.68
N LEU A 125 -11.01 4.72 3.97
CA LEU A 125 -9.84 5.39 4.50
C LEU A 125 -8.52 4.80 3.96
N SER A 126 -8.47 3.49 3.72
CA SER A 126 -7.30 2.84 3.12
C SER A 126 -7.05 3.28 1.68
N VAL A 127 -8.09 3.76 0.99
CA VAL A 127 -8.00 4.34 -0.36
C VAL A 127 -7.72 5.84 -0.29
N SER A 128 -8.55 6.60 0.43
CA SER A 128 -8.50 8.07 0.44
C SER A 128 -7.33 8.65 1.24
N GLY A 129 -6.92 7.98 2.32
CA GLY A 129 -5.79 8.40 3.15
C GLY A 129 -4.43 8.08 2.52
N ARG A 130 -4.40 7.15 1.54
CA ARG A 130 -3.17 6.73 0.89
C ARG A 130 -2.61 7.87 0.05
N LYS A 131 -1.38 8.29 0.35
CA LYS A 131 -0.65 9.22 -0.51
C LYS A 131 -0.16 8.48 -1.74
N THR A 132 -0.99 8.49 -2.77
CA THR A 132 -0.60 8.04 -4.09
C THR A 132 -0.03 9.21 -4.87
N VAL A 133 1.25 9.13 -5.24
CA VAL A 133 1.72 9.91 -6.39
C VAL A 133 1.25 9.11 -7.59
N LEU A 134 0.17 9.58 -8.23
CA LEU A 134 -0.30 9.04 -9.50
C LEU A 134 0.33 9.90 -10.59
N HIS A 135 1.23 9.33 -11.37
CA HIS A 135 1.62 9.91 -12.65
C HIS A 135 0.53 9.66 -13.71
N ASP A 136 0.73 10.18 -14.92
CA ASP A 136 -0.10 9.77 -16.05
C ASP A 136 0.04 8.25 -16.24
N ARG A 137 -0.98 7.61 -16.81
CA ARG A 137 -0.94 6.19 -17.17
C ARG A 137 -0.02 5.92 -18.37
N GLY A 138 0.49 6.97 -19.04
CA GLY A 138 1.29 6.90 -20.25
C GLY A 138 0.48 6.97 -21.54
N ASP A 139 1.12 7.40 -22.63
CA ASP A 139 0.53 7.55 -23.96
C ASP A 139 0.27 6.20 -24.65
N VAL A 140 1.17 5.24 -24.44
CA VAL A 140 1.07 3.88 -24.99
C VAL A 140 0.99 2.89 -23.84
N ILE A 141 -0.06 2.06 -23.86
CA ILE A 141 -0.29 0.99 -22.89
C ILE A 141 0.06 -0.36 -23.52
N VAL A 142 0.84 -1.17 -22.80
CA VAL A 142 1.18 -2.54 -23.17
C VAL A 142 0.72 -3.49 -22.06
N ASP A 143 -0.25 -4.34 -22.36
CA ASP A 143 -0.72 -5.38 -21.41
C ASP A 143 0.36 -6.44 -21.18
N ALA A 144 0.54 -6.84 -19.91
CA ALA A 144 1.55 -7.80 -19.49
C ALA A 144 1.05 -8.78 -18.41
N GLY A 145 -0.24 -9.17 -18.50
CA GLY A 145 -0.88 -10.09 -17.56
C GLY A 145 -1.49 -9.37 -16.36
N PRO A 146 -1.03 -9.60 -15.12
CA PRO A 146 -1.60 -8.94 -13.92
C PRO A 146 -1.20 -7.47 -13.80
N ILE A 147 -0.34 -6.98 -14.70
CA ILE A 147 0.14 -5.59 -14.78
C ILE A 147 0.07 -5.10 -16.24
N ARG A 148 0.17 -3.79 -16.39
CA ARG A 148 0.30 -3.06 -17.67
C ARG A 148 1.54 -2.18 -17.61
N PHE A 149 2.19 -1.96 -18.74
CA PHE A 149 3.19 -0.91 -18.88
C PHE A 149 2.59 0.31 -19.56
N GLY A 150 2.70 1.46 -18.92
CA GLY A 150 2.45 2.75 -19.55
C GLY A 150 3.76 3.37 -20.03
N ILE A 151 3.79 3.99 -21.20
CA ILE A 151 5.00 4.59 -21.76
C ILE A 151 4.65 5.96 -22.31
N GLU A 152 5.37 6.98 -21.87
CA GLU A 152 5.26 8.36 -22.37
C GLU A 152 6.64 9.01 -22.44
N TYR A 153 6.75 10.07 -23.26
CA TYR A 153 7.89 10.99 -23.17
C TYR A 153 7.43 12.27 -22.47
N ARG A 154 8.06 12.60 -21.36
CA ARG A 154 7.66 13.73 -20.51
C ARG A 154 8.54 14.93 -20.76
N HIS A 155 7.91 16.08 -21.00
CA HIS A 155 8.59 17.39 -20.99
C HIS A 155 8.23 18.13 -19.70
N LEU A 156 9.19 18.22 -18.77
CA LEU A 156 9.05 18.96 -17.53
C LEU A 156 9.76 20.31 -17.65
N SER A 157 9.43 21.24 -16.75
CA SER A 157 10.03 22.58 -16.77
C SER A 157 11.56 22.59 -16.64
N ASN A 158 12.14 21.56 -16.01
CA ASN A 158 13.56 21.46 -15.71
C ASN A 158 14.20 20.13 -16.13
N ASP A 159 13.46 19.19 -16.69
CA ASP A 159 13.98 17.87 -17.09
C ASP A 159 13.08 17.27 -18.17
N GLU A 160 13.53 16.20 -18.81
CA GLU A 160 12.73 15.48 -19.80
C GLU A 160 13.25 14.06 -19.99
N GLY A 161 12.43 13.19 -20.57
CA GLY A 161 12.82 11.84 -20.96
C GLY A 161 11.63 10.89 -20.95
N VAL A 162 11.91 9.62 -21.27
CA VAL A 162 10.90 8.56 -21.24
C VAL A 162 10.55 8.19 -19.81
N ALA A 163 9.25 8.06 -19.53
CA ALA A 163 8.76 7.40 -18.33
C ALA A 163 8.14 6.05 -18.69
N ILE A 164 8.43 5.03 -17.87
CA ILE A 164 7.81 3.71 -17.96
C ILE A 164 7.06 3.46 -16.65
N HIS A 165 5.73 3.48 -16.73
CA HIS A 165 4.81 3.20 -15.64
C HIS A 165 4.53 1.71 -15.57
N VAL A 166 4.52 1.14 -14.37
CA VAL A 166 4.02 -0.22 -14.11
C VAL A 166 2.68 -0.06 -13.43
N LEU A 167 1.59 -0.42 -14.10
CA LEU A 167 0.23 -0.24 -13.63
C LEU A 167 -0.38 -1.58 -13.22
N GLY A 168 -1.32 -1.58 -12.28
CA GLY A 168 -2.10 -2.77 -11.97
C GLY A 168 -3.34 -2.48 -11.13
N ASP A 169 -4.29 -3.41 -11.17
CA ASP A 169 -5.54 -3.24 -10.45
C ASP A 169 -5.36 -3.59 -8.97
N VAL A 170 -5.75 -2.66 -8.10
CA VAL A 170 -5.79 -2.83 -6.65
C VAL A 170 -7.18 -2.40 -6.18
N ASN A 171 -7.90 -3.29 -5.51
CA ASN A 171 -9.27 -3.03 -5.04
C ASN A 171 -10.25 -2.54 -6.13
N GLY A 172 -10.06 -2.99 -7.38
CA GLY A 172 -10.91 -2.63 -8.52
C GLY A 172 -10.55 -1.32 -9.21
N GLU A 173 -9.46 -0.66 -8.80
CA GLU A 173 -8.94 0.56 -9.41
C GLU A 173 -7.56 0.30 -10.01
N GLU A 174 -7.32 0.78 -11.23
CA GLU A 174 -5.98 0.79 -11.84
C GLU A 174 -5.14 1.85 -11.14
N ILE A 175 -4.04 1.44 -10.53
CA ILE A 175 -3.07 2.36 -9.94
C ILE A 175 -1.68 2.10 -10.53
N GLU A 176 -0.83 3.11 -10.48
CA GLU A 176 0.60 2.94 -10.67
C GLU A 176 1.19 2.14 -9.50
N LEU A 177 2.09 1.19 -9.76
CA LEU A 177 2.73 0.30 -8.78
C LEU A 177 4.22 0.62 -8.63
N LEU A 178 4.85 1.02 -9.75
CA LEU A 178 6.24 1.46 -9.88
C LEU A 178 6.33 2.41 -11.07
N THR A 179 7.33 3.28 -11.09
CA THR A 179 7.64 4.12 -12.27
C THR A 179 9.14 4.18 -12.47
N PHE A 180 9.58 4.20 -13.72
CA PHE A 180 10.95 4.48 -14.12
C PHE A 180 10.97 5.77 -14.93
N ASP A 181 11.35 6.87 -14.28
CA ASP A 181 11.55 8.17 -14.92
C ASP A 181 12.99 8.23 -15.46
N CYS A 182 13.16 7.86 -16.74
CA CYS A 182 14.46 7.78 -17.41
C CYS A 182 14.87 9.16 -17.94
N PHE A 183 14.87 10.17 -17.07
CA PHE A 183 15.11 11.56 -17.44
C PHE A 183 16.58 11.89 -17.69
N LYS A 184 16.83 12.93 -18.48
CA LYS A 184 18.17 13.35 -18.91
C LYS A 184 19.02 13.93 -17.77
N ARG A 185 18.42 14.56 -16.75
CA ARG A 185 19.17 15.23 -15.67
C ARG A 185 19.06 14.52 -14.33
N ALA A 186 17.88 14.04 -13.97
CA ALA A 186 17.62 13.41 -12.69
C ALA A 186 16.84 12.10 -12.86
N PRO A 187 17.39 11.09 -13.55
CA PRO A 187 16.74 9.82 -13.73
C PRO A 187 16.56 9.13 -12.39
N HIS A 188 15.39 8.58 -12.18
CA HIS A 188 15.05 7.88 -10.95
C HIS A 188 13.93 6.88 -11.19
N TYR A 189 13.73 6.01 -10.21
CA TYR A 189 12.57 5.13 -10.19
C TYR A 189 11.88 5.23 -8.84
N HIS A 190 10.59 4.90 -8.83
CA HIS A 190 9.73 5.01 -7.66
C HIS A 190 9.30 3.62 -7.22
N TYR A 191 9.43 3.33 -5.92
CA TYR A 191 8.65 2.26 -5.30
C TYR A 191 7.35 2.85 -4.77
N GLY A 192 6.21 2.37 -5.26
CA GLY A 192 4.93 2.72 -4.67
C GLY A 192 3.86 3.15 -5.68
N PRO A 193 2.70 3.53 -5.16
CA PRO A 193 2.55 4.38 -3.98
C PRO A 193 2.58 3.69 -2.60
N ARG A 194 2.43 2.36 -2.51
CA ARG A 194 2.53 1.61 -1.24
C ARG A 194 3.86 1.81 -0.49
N ALA A 195 4.96 2.04 -1.20
CA ALA A 195 6.25 2.43 -0.61
C ALA A 195 6.52 3.95 -0.61
N LYS A 196 5.48 4.76 -0.36
CA LYS A 196 5.54 6.24 -0.23
C LYS A 196 6.11 6.97 -1.43
N ASN A 197 6.03 6.37 -2.61
CA ASN A 197 6.66 6.91 -3.81
C ASN A 197 8.16 7.18 -3.57
N GLN A 198 8.85 6.22 -2.91
CA GLN A 198 10.27 6.33 -2.62
C GLN A 198 11.04 6.48 -3.93
N ARG A 199 11.72 7.63 -4.10
CA ARG A 199 12.56 7.92 -5.26
C ARG A 199 13.96 7.40 -5.06
N MET A 200 14.42 6.63 -6.04
CA MET A 200 15.78 6.12 -6.11
C MET A 200 16.46 6.71 -7.34
N TYR A 201 17.29 7.72 -7.13
CA TYR A 201 18.02 8.39 -8.22
C TYR A 201 19.16 7.51 -8.74
N LEU A 202 19.30 7.48 -10.06
CA LEU A 202 20.40 6.80 -10.73
C LEU A 202 21.61 7.73 -10.80
N ASP A 203 22.78 7.19 -10.49
CA ASP A 203 24.04 7.86 -10.76
C ASP A 203 24.36 7.73 -12.25
N HIS A 204 24.21 8.83 -12.99
CA HIS A 204 24.57 8.91 -14.40
C HIS A 204 26.02 8.53 -14.71
N THR A 205 26.93 8.65 -13.75
CA THR A 205 28.33 8.25 -13.95
C THR A 205 28.44 6.73 -14.03
N ALA A 206 27.70 6.03 -13.18
CA ALA A 206 27.66 4.57 -13.15
C ALA A 206 26.74 3.97 -14.22
N SER A 207 25.62 4.64 -14.48
CA SER A 207 24.57 4.23 -15.43
C SER A 207 24.27 5.40 -16.39
N PRO A 208 25.11 5.62 -17.42
CA PRO A 208 24.99 6.79 -18.30
C PRO A 208 23.74 6.79 -19.18
N ASP A 209 23.17 5.61 -19.43
CA ASP A 209 21.94 5.43 -20.18
C ASP A 209 20.87 4.84 -19.25
N SER A 210 20.06 5.73 -18.66
CA SER A 210 19.00 5.37 -17.71
C SER A 210 17.88 4.56 -18.36
N LEU A 211 17.55 4.85 -19.62
CA LEU A 211 16.51 4.12 -20.35
C LEU A 211 16.96 2.68 -20.61
N LYS A 212 18.17 2.51 -21.16
CA LYS A 212 18.73 1.17 -21.35
C LYS A 212 18.86 0.43 -20.02
N TRP A 213 19.29 1.10 -18.95
CA TRP A 213 19.36 0.49 -17.63
C TRP A 213 18.00 -0.04 -17.16
N ALA A 214 16.92 0.74 -17.32
CA ALA A 214 15.58 0.33 -16.92
C ALA A 214 15.10 -0.87 -17.76
N LEU A 215 15.30 -0.84 -19.08
CA LEU A 215 14.94 -1.95 -19.97
C LEU A 215 15.72 -3.23 -19.65
N ASP A 216 17.04 -3.14 -19.41
CA ASP A 216 17.88 -4.27 -19.02
C ASP A 216 17.41 -4.86 -17.68
N LEU A 217 17.07 -4.01 -16.71
CA LEU A 217 16.56 -4.43 -15.40
C LEU A 217 15.24 -5.20 -15.52
N LEU A 218 14.30 -4.69 -16.30
CA LEU A 218 12.99 -5.29 -16.51
C LEU A 218 13.11 -6.62 -17.27
N ASN A 219 13.90 -6.66 -18.34
CA ASN A 219 14.22 -7.89 -19.08
C ASN A 219 14.97 -8.92 -18.22
N GLY A 220 15.75 -8.45 -17.24
CA GLY A 220 16.47 -9.28 -16.28
C GLY A 220 15.61 -9.91 -15.18
N GLY A 221 14.28 -9.77 -15.26
CA GLY A 221 13.34 -10.39 -14.32
C GLY A 221 13.29 -9.74 -12.94
N LYS A 222 13.75 -8.49 -12.80
CA LYS A 222 13.78 -7.78 -11.51
C LYS A 222 12.43 -7.18 -11.12
N LEU A 223 11.45 -7.16 -12.03
CA LEU A 223 10.13 -6.59 -11.75
C LEU A 223 9.42 -7.28 -10.57
N GLY A 224 9.43 -8.62 -10.51
CA GLY A 224 8.78 -9.36 -9.42
C GLY A 224 9.30 -8.97 -8.03
N PRO A 225 10.60 -9.11 -7.75
CA PRO A 225 11.20 -8.65 -6.49
C PRO A 225 10.97 -7.16 -6.19
N MET A 226 10.89 -6.31 -7.23
CA MET A 226 10.58 -4.89 -7.03
C MET A 226 9.12 -4.66 -6.60
N LEU A 227 8.17 -5.40 -7.18
CA LEU A 227 6.76 -5.36 -6.77
C LEU A 227 6.58 -5.87 -5.34
N GLU A 228 7.27 -6.95 -4.95
CA GLU A 228 7.29 -7.43 -3.56
C GLU A 228 7.75 -6.33 -2.60
N LYS A 229 8.90 -5.69 -2.91
CA LYS A 229 9.42 -4.58 -2.10
C LYS A 229 8.47 -3.38 -2.05
N ALA A 230 7.76 -3.11 -3.14
CA ALA A 230 6.74 -2.07 -3.18
C ALA A 230 5.45 -2.45 -2.43
N GLY A 231 5.31 -3.65 -1.89
CA GLY A 231 4.10 -4.09 -1.18
C GLY A 231 3.01 -4.65 -2.10
N TYR A 232 3.37 -5.08 -3.32
CA TYR A 232 2.46 -5.68 -4.32
C TYR A 232 2.76 -7.17 -4.55
N VAL A 233 2.87 -7.93 -3.47
CA VAL A 233 3.19 -9.37 -3.48
C VAL A 233 2.21 -10.17 -4.35
N ASP A 234 0.92 -9.85 -4.32
CA ASP A 234 -0.09 -10.52 -5.15
C ASP A 234 0.11 -10.28 -6.65
N HIS A 235 0.60 -9.11 -7.05
CA HIS A 235 0.94 -8.83 -8.45
C HIS A 235 2.21 -9.56 -8.84
N ALA A 236 3.23 -9.55 -7.96
CA ALA A 236 4.48 -10.27 -8.16
C ALA A 236 4.26 -11.78 -8.36
N ASN A 237 3.46 -12.41 -7.51
CA ASN A 237 3.15 -13.84 -7.56
C ASN A 237 2.38 -14.26 -8.82
N ARG A 238 1.63 -13.34 -9.43
CA ARG A 238 0.84 -13.60 -10.64
C ARG A 238 1.60 -13.30 -11.93
N LEU A 239 2.83 -12.76 -11.85
CA LEU A 239 3.62 -12.48 -13.04
C LEU A 239 3.91 -13.78 -13.80
N ASN A 240 3.71 -13.74 -15.11
CA ASN A 240 4.11 -14.81 -16.01
C ASN A 240 5.38 -14.37 -16.76
N PRO A 241 6.54 -15.04 -16.55
CA PRO A 241 7.80 -14.64 -17.18
C PRO A 241 7.74 -14.60 -18.71
N THR A 242 7.00 -15.52 -19.33
CA THR A 242 6.87 -15.57 -20.79
C THR A 242 6.06 -14.39 -21.32
N ILE A 243 4.92 -14.08 -20.69
CA ILE A 243 4.10 -12.92 -21.06
C ILE A 243 4.90 -11.63 -20.86
N LEU A 244 5.60 -11.51 -19.73
CA LEU A 244 6.45 -10.34 -19.45
C LEU A 244 7.51 -10.13 -20.51
N LEU A 245 8.26 -11.17 -20.89
CA LEU A 245 9.31 -11.04 -21.92
C LEU A 245 8.72 -10.62 -23.27
N GLN A 246 7.57 -11.18 -23.67
CA GLN A 246 6.88 -10.79 -24.90
C GLN A 246 6.40 -9.33 -24.86
N SER A 247 5.78 -8.91 -23.76
CA SER A 247 5.34 -7.52 -23.60
C SER A 247 6.54 -6.56 -23.57
N MET A 248 7.67 -6.96 -22.98
CA MET A 248 8.88 -6.15 -22.90
C MET A 248 9.53 -5.89 -24.27
N GLU A 249 9.32 -6.73 -25.28
CA GLU A 249 9.74 -6.43 -26.66
C GLU A 249 9.04 -5.15 -27.15
N THR A 250 7.70 -5.09 -27.02
CA THR A 250 6.89 -3.92 -27.38
C THR A 250 7.25 -2.69 -26.55
N VAL A 251 7.47 -2.86 -25.23
CA VAL A 251 7.89 -1.77 -24.35
C VAL A 251 9.23 -1.19 -24.78
N SER A 252 10.21 -2.05 -25.06
CA SER A 252 11.55 -1.63 -25.46
C SER A 252 11.53 -0.88 -26.79
N GLU A 253 10.82 -1.41 -27.80
CA GLU A 253 10.69 -0.77 -29.10
C GLU A 253 10.01 0.60 -29.00
N THR A 254 8.92 0.68 -28.23
CA THR A 254 8.15 1.93 -28.06
C THR A 254 8.97 2.99 -27.34
N ALA A 255 9.58 2.63 -26.21
CA ALA A 255 10.36 3.56 -25.40
C ALA A 255 11.58 4.11 -26.16
N LEU A 256 12.33 3.24 -26.84
CA LEU A 256 13.49 3.65 -27.65
C LEU A 256 13.09 4.52 -28.83
N LYS A 257 11.94 4.24 -29.45
CA LYS A 257 11.41 5.08 -30.53
C LYS A 257 11.05 6.47 -30.02
N MET A 258 10.32 6.57 -28.91
CA MET A 258 9.94 7.84 -28.30
C MET A 258 11.17 8.69 -27.95
N ASP A 259 12.17 8.09 -27.29
CA ASP A 259 13.40 8.79 -26.90
C ASP A 259 14.17 9.33 -28.12
N LYS A 260 14.25 8.53 -29.19
CA LYS A 260 14.90 8.92 -30.44
C LYS A 260 14.17 10.04 -31.16
N GLU A 261 12.84 10.00 -31.21
CA GLU A 261 12.02 11.02 -31.86
C GLU A 261 12.12 12.36 -31.12
N ALA A 262 12.08 12.34 -29.78
CA ALA A 262 12.24 13.54 -28.95
C ALA A 262 13.66 14.14 -28.99
N SER A 263 14.69 13.31 -29.23
CA SER A 263 16.06 13.79 -29.42
C SER A 263 16.29 14.47 -30.77
N GLN A 264 15.32 14.40 -31.69
CA GLN A 264 15.37 15.00 -33.03
C GLN A 264 14.49 16.24 -33.18
N SER A 265 13.62 16.51 -32.20
CA SER A 265 12.74 17.69 -32.11
C SER A 265 13.38 18.84 -31.36
#